data_AF-A0A432RHX2-F1
#
_entry.id   AF-A0A432RHX2-F1
#
_cell.length_a   1.000
_cell.length_b   1.000
_cell.length_c   1.000
_cell.angle_alpha   90.00
_cell.angle_beta   90.00
_cell.angle_gamma   90.00
#
_symmetry.space_group_name_H-M   'P 1'
#
loop_
_entity.id
_entity.type
_entity.pdbx_description
1 polymer ?
#
loop_
_entity_poly.entity_id
_entity_poly.type
_entity_poly.pdbx_seq_one_letter_code
_entity_poly.pdbx_strand_id
1 'polypeptide(L)' 'MSDIGSIDAQRPCNAPIGIFDSGVGGLSVARHIADEMPCERLLYFADSAHAPYGSKSL' A
#
# COMPACT_ATOMS: atom_id res chain seq x y z
N MET A 1 -9.88 -21.46 -33.77
CA MET A 1 -8.84 -21.88 -32.81
C MET A 1 -7.93 -20.67 -32.63
N SER A 2 -8.45 -19.68 -31.90
CA SER A 2 -7.82 -18.38 -31.67
C SER A 2 -7.36 -18.37 -30.22
N ASP A 3 -6.06 -18.17 -30.05
CA ASP A 3 -5.36 -18.20 -28.77
C ASP A 3 -6.12 -17.45 -27.68
N ILE A 4 -6.52 -18.18 -26.65
CA ILE A 4 -6.83 -17.61 -25.34
C ILE A 4 -5.49 -17.08 -24.85
N GLY A 5 -5.24 -15.79 -25.13
CA GLY A 5 -4.05 -15.08 -24.71
C GLY A 5 -3.82 -15.31 -23.23
N SER A 6 -2.67 -15.89 -22.93
CA SER A 6 -2.14 -16.13 -21.59
C SER A 6 -2.48 -14.96 -20.65
N ILE A 7 -3.36 -15.22 -19.68
CA ILE A 7 -3.69 -14.32 -18.57
C ILE A 7 -2.53 -14.23 -17.55
N ASP A 8 -1.40 -14.89 -17.82
CA ASP A 8 -0.22 -14.91 -16.96
C ASP A 8 0.90 -14.01 -17.49
N ALA A 9 0.56 -12.80 -17.93
CA ALA A 9 1.56 -11.75 -18.05
C ALA A 9 1.96 -11.31 -16.64
N GLN A 10 2.83 -12.11 -16.03
CA GLN A 10 3.61 -11.84 -14.82
C GLN A 10 4.01 -10.36 -14.82
N ARG A 11 3.20 -9.52 -14.17
CA ARG A 11 3.65 -8.15 -13.88
C ARG A 11 4.92 -8.33 -13.06
N PRO A 12 6.01 -7.61 -13.37
CA PRO A 12 7.19 -7.69 -12.55
C PRO A 12 6.75 -7.45 -11.10
N CYS A 13 7.03 -8.41 -10.21
CA CYS A 13 6.69 -8.36 -8.78
C CYS A 13 7.59 -7.35 -8.06
N ASN A 14 7.67 -6.13 -8.60
CA ASN A 14 8.49 -5.03 -8.12
C ASN A 14 7.65 -3.80 -7.79
N ALA A 15 6.31 -3.89 -7.82
CA ALA A 15 5.45 -2.81 -7.38
C ALA A 15 5.67 -2.56 -5.87
N PRO A 16 5.66 -1.30 -5.41
CA PRO A 16 5.80 -1.01 -3.99
C PRO A 16 4.55 -1.45 -3.21
N ILE A 17 4.74 -1.70 -1.91
CA ILE A 17 3.63 -1.83 -0.95
C ILE A 17 3.09 -0.42 -0.68
N GLY A 18 1.82 -0.20 -1.05
CA GLY A 18 1.11 1.03 -0.73
C GLY A 18 0.50 0.98 0.67
N ILE A 19 0.72 2.02 1.47
CA ILE A 19 0.16 2.19 2.80
C ILE A 19 -0.65 3.49 2.81
N PHE A 20 -1.90 3.40 3.24
CA PHE A 20 -2.81 4.55 3.34
C PHE A 20 -3.27 4.74 4.78
N ASP A 21 -3.17 5.96 5.29
CA ASP A 21 -3.69 6.33 6.61
C ASP A 21 -4.18 7.79 6.60
N SER A 22 -4.98 8.16 7.59
CA SER A 22 -5.39 9.56 7.81
C SER A 22 -4.26 10.47 8.29
N GLY A 23 -3.22 9.94 8.95
CA GLY A 23 -2.21 10.79 9.57
C GLY A 23 -0.88 10.11 9.83
N VAL A 24 -0.18 10.57 10.87
CA VAL A 24 1.15 10.05 11.28
C VAL A 24 1.07 8.75 12.07
N GLY A 25 -0.12 8.35 12.54
CA GLY A 25 -0.31 7.15 13.36
C GLY A 25 0.11 5.87 12.65
N GLY A 26 -0.19 5.76 11.35
CA GLY A 26 0.17 4.63 10.50
C GLY A 26 1.67 4.48 10.23
N LEU A 27 2.52 5.45 10.58
CA LEU A 27 3.98 5.32 10.46
C LEU A 27 4.55 4.22 11.37
N SER A 28 3.87 3.93 12.49
CA SER A 28 4.25 2.81 13.37
C SER A 28 4.15 1.47 12.65
N VAL A 29 3.09 1.27 11.87
CA VAL A 29 2.87 0.08 11.04
C VAL A 29 3.85 0.07 9.86
N ALA A 30 4.02 1.22 9.18
CA ALA A 30 4.99 1.33 8.08
C ALA A 30 6.42 0.99 8.54
N ARG A 31 6.79 1.39 9.76
CA ARG A 31 8.07 1.03 10.38
C ARG A 31 8.19 -0.47 10.60
N HIS A 32 7.18 -1.13 11.17
CA HIS A 32 7.21 -2.59 11.36
C HIS A 32 7.33 -3.33 10.02
N ILE A 33 6.65 -2.87 8.97
CA ILE A 33 6.78 -3.45 7.64
C ILE A 33 8.20 -3.27 7.10
N ALA A 34 8.79 -2.09 7.26
CA ALA A 34 10.16 -1.82 6.82
C ALA A 34 11.19 -2.69 7.58
N ASP A 35 10.97 -2.93 8.87
CA ASP A 35 11.85 -3.75 9.71
C ASP A 35 11.77 -5.25 9.30
N GLU A 36 10.58 -5.77 9.02
CA GLU A 36 10.36 -7.17 8.62
C GLU A 36 10.64 -7.44 7.12
N MET A 37 10.50 -6.42 6.28
CA MET A 37 10.63 -6.51 4.82
C MET A 37 11.61 -5.46 4.28
N PRO A 38 12.90 -5.51 4.67
CA PRO A 38 13.88 -4.46 4.34
C PRO A 38 14.17 -4.31 2.84
N CYS A 39 13.82 -5.31 2.04
CA CYS A 39 14.02 -5.29 0.59
C CYS A 39 12.82 -4.69 -0.17
N GLU A 40 11.69 -4.46 0.49
CA GLU A 40 10.49 -3.94 -0.15
C GLU A 40 10.48 -2.42 -0.24
N ARG A 41 9.91 -1.91 -1.33
CA ARG A 41 9.66 -0.47 -1.45
C ARG A 41 8.31 -0.14 -0.84
N LEU A 42 8.29 0.81 0.08
CA LEU A 42 7.06 1.30 0.71
C LEU A 42 6.66 2.66 0.13
N LEU A 43 5.37 2.82 -0.16
CA LEU A 43 4.76 4.10 -0.51
C LEU A 43 3.70 4.43 0.54
N TYR A 44 3.98 5.40 1.41
CA TYR A 44 3.03 5.87 2.42
C TYR A 44 2.31 7.13 1.94
N PHE A 45 0.98 7.10 1.91
CA PHE A 45 0.15 8.24 1.58
C PHE A 45 -0.77 8.58 2.75
N ALA A 46 -0.60 9.80 3.30
CA ALA A 46 -1.41 10.30 4.40
C ALA A 46 -2.49 11.25 3.86
N ASP A 47 -3.76 10.93 4.07
CA ASP A 47 -4.86 11.83 3.77
C ASP A 47 -5.14 12.78 4.95
N SER A 48 -4.16 13.62 5.26
CA SER A 48 -4.24 14.57 6.37
C SER A 48 -5.32 15.63 6.19
N ALA A 49 -5.69 15.94 4.94
CA ALA A 49 -6.75 16.90 4.64
C ALA A 49 -8.14 16.44 5.12
N HIS A 50 -8.34 15.12 5.21
CA HIS A 50 -9.60 14.53 5.66
C HIS A 50 -9.47 13.81 7.00
N ALA A 51 -8.38 14.01 7.74
CA ALA A 51 -8.21 13.48 9.08
C ALA A 51 -9.03 14.25 10.13
N PRO A 52 -9.33 13.63 11.30
CA PRO A 52 -9.25 12.20 11.58
C PRO A 52 -10.48 11.45 11.07
N TYR A 53 -10.31 10.20 10.60
CA TYR A 53 -11.44 9.39 10.17
C TYR A 53 -12.28 8.85 11.34
N GLY A 54 -11.67 8.64 12.52
CA GLY A 54 -12.36 8.04 13.67
C GLY A 54 -13.53 8.85 14.23
N SER A 55 -13.56 10.18 14.02
CA SER A 55 -14.68 11.04 14.43
C SER A 55 -15.72 11.27 13.34
N LYS A 56 -15.53 10.67 12.14
CA LYS A 56 -16.50 10.76 11.06
C LYS A 56 -17.52 9.64 11.23
N SER A 57 -18.81 9.98 11.18
CA SER A 57 -19.88 8.99 11.11
C SER A 57 -19.84 8.25 9.77
N LEU A 58 -20.18 6.95 9.81
CA LEU A 58 -20.32 6.06 8.65
C LEU A 58 -21.45 6.51 7.71
#